data_AF-A0A6G9XWA4-F1
#
_entry.id   AF-A0A6G9XWA4-F1
#
_cell.length_a   1.000
_cell.length_b   1.000
_cell.length_c   1.000
_cell.angle_alpha   90.00
_cell.angle_beta   90.00
_cell.angle_gamma   90.00
#
_symmetry.space_group_name_H-M   'P 1'
#
loop_
_entity.id
_entity.type
_entity.pdbx_description
1 polymer ?
#
loop_
_entity_poly.entity_id
_entity_poly.type
_entity_poly.pdbx_seq_one_letter_code
_entity_poly.pdbx_strand_id
1 'polypeptide(L)'
;MALDDRGPVMTAVRVLLLLAGGGLGWYGISLLLEVPRADLMSIALWFVGGILVHDALFAPLCAAVGVTARRFLPGIWWGPAACGAACTVALLSIAAPVLDRGHAMPDNPTVLDRNYPLGLAAAVVVVWALVGVAVAARRADRRKTRRPELTTPRRTS
;
A
#
# COMPACT_ATOMS: atom_id res chain seq x y z
N MET A 1 35.13 9.43 16.76
CA MET A 1 35.27 7.96 16.89
C MET A 1 33.93 7.22 16.95
N ALA A 2 32.82 7.75 16.40
CA ALA A 2 31.48 7.14 16.50
C ALA A 2 30.81 6.91 15.12
N LEU A 3 31.56 7.03 14.02
CA LEU A 3 31.04 6.91 12.65
C LEU A 3 31.62 5.71 11.88
N ASP A 4 32.73 5.11 12.32
CA ASP A 4 33.35 3.96 11.64
C ASP A 4 32.58 2.65 11.83
N ASP A 5 31.89 2.45 12.95
CA ASP A 5 31.19 1.18 13.24
C ASP A 5 29.88 0.99 12.44
N ARG A 6 29.34 2.03 11.79
CA ARG A 6 28.09 1.91 11.02
C ARG A 6 28.27 1.16 9.70
N GLY A 7 29.44 1.28 9.07
CA GLY A 7 29.78 0.58 7.83
C GLY A 7 29.77 -0.95 7.96
N PRO A 8 30.51 -1.54 8.93
CA PRO A 8 30.53 -2.99 9.13
C PRO A 8 29.18 -3.52 9.63
N VAL A 9 28.47 -2.80 10.51
CA VAL A 9 27.14 -3.20 10.98
C VAL A 9 26.13 -3.22 9.83
N MET A 10 26.07 -2.19 8.98
CA MET A 10 25.17 -2.17 7.82
C MET A 10 25.51 -3.26 6.80
N THR A 11 26.80 -3.55 6.61
CA THR A 11 27.25 -4.64 5.72
C THR A 11 26.85 -6.01 6.28
N ALA A 12 27.06 -6.24 7.57
CA ALA A 12 26.65 -7.46 8.25
C ALA A 12 25.12 -7.67 8.19
N VAL A 13 24.34 -6.61 8.44
CA VAL A 13 22.87 -6.66 8.32
C VAL A 13 22.45 -6.99 6.87
N ARG A 14 23.07 -6.37 5.87
CA ARG A 14 22.78 -6.69 4.45
C ARG A 14 23.08 -8.14 4.11
N VAL A 15 24.25 -8.64 4.51
CA VAL A 15 24.64 -10.04 4.28
C VAL A 15 23.68 -10.99 4.99
N LEU A 16 23.32 -10.70 6.24
CA LEU A 16 22.34 -11.49 6.98
C LEU A 16 20.99 -11.52 6.27
N LEU A 17 20.49 -10.36 5.80
CA LEU A 17 19.23 -10.28 5.07
C LEU A 17 19.29 -11.03 3.73
N LEU A 18 20.41 -10.97 3.02
CA LEU A 18 20.60 -11.73 1.77
C LEU A 18 20.64 -13.23 2.02
N LEU A 19 21.34 -13.69 3.05
CA LEU A 19 21.41 -15.11 3.42
C LEU A 19 20.05 -15.62 3.91
N ALA A 20 19.39 -14.86 4.79
CA ALA A 20 18.07 -15.22 5.30
C ALA A 20 17.04 -15.24 4.17
N GLY A 21 16.99 -14.19 3.33
CA GLY A 21 16.08 -14.11 2.20
C GLY A 21 16.36 -15.19 1.15
N GLY A 22 17.63 -15.44 0.83
CA GLY A 22 18.04 -16.52 -0.08
C GLY A 22 17.69 -17.90 0.45
N GLY A 23 17.92 -18.15 1.75
CA GLY A 23 17.56 -19.40 2.41
C GLY A 23 16.05 -19.65 2.43
N LEU A 24 15.26 -18.62 2.78
CA LEU A 24 13.79 -18.70 2.73
C LEU A 24 13.28 -18.93 1.30
N GLY A 25 13.86 -18.22 0.33
CA GLY A 25 13.51 -18.38 -1.08
C GLY A 25 13.83 -19.78 -1.60
N TRP A 26 15.01 -20.31 -1.27
CA TRP A 26 15.39 -21.67 -1.60
C TRP A 26 14.44 -22.70 -0.99
N TYR A 27 14.14 -22.56 0.30
CA TYR A 27 13.23 -23.46 1.00
C TYR A 27 11.80 -23.42 0.41
N GLY A 28 11.31 -22.22 0.08
CA GLY A 28 10.02 -22.07 -0.59
C GLY A 28 9.99 -22.74 -1.97
N ILE A 29 11.05 -22.57 -2.77
CA ILE A 29 11.17 -23.21 -4.09
C ILE A 29 11.24 -24.74 -3.96
N SER A 30 12.00 -25.28 -3.00
CA SER A 30 12.06 -26.73 -2.80
C SER A 30 10.68 -27.30 -2.46
N LEU A 31 9.92 -26.62 -1.61
CA LEU A 31 8.55 -27.03 -1.28
C LEU A 31 7.63 -26.97 -2.49
N LEU A 32 7.79 -25.94 -3.34
CA LEU A 32 6.98 -25.79 -4.55
C LEU A 32 7.24 -26.90 -5.57
N LEU A 33 8.48 -27.36 -5.68
CA LEU A 33 8.87 -28.42 -6.62
C LEU A 33 8.36 -29.82 -6.20
N GLU A 34 7.94 -29.98 -4.94
CA GLU A 34 7.30 -31.21 -4.44
C GLU A 34 5.80 -31.29 -4.82
N VAL A 35 5.20 -30.19 -5.25
CA VAL A 35 3.79 -30.09 -5.62
C VAL A 35 3.54 -30.74 -7.00
N PRO A 36 2.38 -31.38 -7.24
CA PRO A 36 2.05 -31.92 -8.56
C PRO A 36 2.17 -30.89 -9.69
N ARG A 37 2.63 -31.33 -10.87
CA ARG A 37 2.89 -30.43 -12.02
C ARG A 37 1.66 -29.61 -12.44
N ALA A 38 0.46 -30.18 -12.35
CA ALA A 38 -0.77 -29.48 -12.69
C ALA A 38 -1.02 -28.28 -11.76
N ASP A 39 -0.77 -28.47 -10.46
CA ASP A 39 -0.95 -27.42 -9.45
C ASP A 39 0.16 -26.38 -9.55
N LEU A 40 1.40 -26.78 -9.83
CA LEU A 40 2.51 -25.87 -10.16
C LEU A 40 2.18 -24.94 -11.34
N MET A 41 1.59 -25.49 -12.41
CA MET A 41 1.16 -24.69 -13.56
C MET A 41 0.03 -23.73 -13.19
N SER A 42 -0.93 -24.16 -12.37
CA SER A 42 -2.00 -23.31 -11.85
C SER A 42 -1.45 -22.16 -11.00
N ILE A 43 -0.53 -22.45 -10.09
CA ILE A 43 0.18 -21.45 -9.27
C ILE A 43 0.92 -20.47 -10.17
N ALA A 44 1.70 -20.95 -11.15
CA ALA A 44 2.44 -20.10 -12.06
C ALA A 44 1.52 -19.20 -12.90
N LEU A 45 0.42 -19.73 -13.43
CA LEU A 45 -0.59 -18.98 -14.18
C LEU A 45 -1.25 -17.91 -13.32
N TRP A 46 -1.62 -18.23 -12.08
CA TRP A 46 -2.18 -17.25 -11.14
C TRP A 46 -1.16 -16.20 -10.72
N PHE A 47 0.10 -16.58 -10.53
CA PHE A 47 1.16 -15.66 -10.14
C PHE A 47 1.45 -14.67 -11.27
N VAL A 48 1.67 -15.17 -12.49
CA VAL A 48 1.91 -14.34 -13.67
C VAL A 48 0.67 -13.52 -14.03
N GLY A 49 -0.50 -14.16 -14.09
CA GLY A 49 -1.76 -13.49 -14.40
C GLY A 49 -2.10 -12.40 -13.38
N GLY A 50 -1.92 -12.68 -12.09
CA GLY A 50 -2.13 -11.72 -11.00
C GLY A 50 -1.19 -10.52 -11.11
N ILE A 51 0.10 -10.73 -11.36
CA ILE A 51 1.07 -9.63 -11.56
C ILE A 51 0.72 -8.81 -12.80
N LEU A 52 0.41 -9.46 -13.92
CA LEU A 52 0.07 -8.76 -15.16
C LEU A 52 -1.20 -7.93 -15.00
N VAL A 53 -2.25 -8.50 -14.40
CA VAL A 53 -3.49 -7.76 -14.10
C VAL A 53 -3.21 -6.63 -13.12
N HIS A 54 -2.39 -6.87 -12.10
CA HIS A 54 -2.00 -5.83 -11.14
C HIS A 54 -1.31 -4.67 -11.87
N ASP A 55 -0.24 -4.92 -12.61
CA ASP A 55 0.50 -3.86 -13.31
C ASP A 55 -0.35 -3.18 -14.38
N ALA A 56 -1.13 -3.95 -15.13
CA ALA A 56 -2.02 -3.42 -16.16
C ALA A 56 -3.21 -2.63 -15.61
N LEU A 57 -3.64 -2.83 -14.35
CA LEU A 57 -4.65 -1.98 -13.71
C LEU A 57 -4.00 -0.82 -12.94
N PHE A 58 -3.03 -1.12 -12.08
CA PHE A 58 -2.41 -0.15 -11.19
C PHE A 58 -1.62 0.89 -11.95
N ALA A 59 -0.83 0.52 -12.97
CA ALA A 59 -0.06 1.51 -13.73
C ALA A 59 -0.97 2.56 -14.42
N PRO A 60 -2.00 2.19 -15.19
CA PRO A 60 -2.89 3.18 -15.79
C PRO A 60 -3.80 3.87 -14.77
N LEU A 61 -4.24 3.22 -13.69
CA LEU A 61 -5.00 3.91 -12.62
C LEU A 61 -4.12 4.96 -11.93
N CYS A 62 -2.89 4.61 -11.56
CA CYS A 62 -1.92 5.54 -10.98
C CYS A 62 -1.58 6.66 -11.97
N ALA A 63 -1.47 6.37 -13.26
CA ALA A 63 -1.26 7.38 -14.29
C ALA A 63 -2.49 8.29 -14.45
N ALA A 64 -3.71 7.75 -14.49
CA ALA A 64 -4.95 8.49 -14.66
C ALA A 64 -5.25 9.37 -13.44
N VAL A 65 -5.15 8.81 -12.23
CA VAL A 65 -5.24 9.56 -10.95
C VAL A 65 -4.11 10.59 -10.90
N GLY A 66 -2.91 10.17 -11.27
CA GLY A 66 -1.75 11.02 -11.42
C GLY A 66 -2.06 12.23 -12.26
N VAL A 67 -2.56 12.08 -13.48
CA VAL A 67 -2.83 13.16 -14.46
C VAL A 67 -4.03 14.01 -14.08
N THR A 68 -5.15 13.39 -13.69
CA THR A 68 -6.37 14.12 -13.30
C THR A 68 -6.16 14.93 -12.02
N ALA A 69 -5.48 14.38 -11.01
CA ALA A 69 -5.26 15.08 -9.75
C ALA A 69 -4.34 16.31 -9.90
N ARG A 70 -3.35 16.31 -10.80
CA ARG A 70 -2.51 17.52 -11.04
C ARG A 70 -3.31 18.67 -11.62
N ARG A 71 -4.40 18.35 -12.33
CA ARG A 71 -5.24 19.33 -13.00
C ARG A 71 -6.30 19.94 -12.09
N PHE A 72 -6.69 19.22 -11.02
CA PHE A 72 -7.80 19.62 -10.16
C PHE A 72 -7.44 19.87 -8.69
N LEU A 73 -6.36 19.29 -8.14
CA LEU A 73 -6.06 19.37 -6.71
C LEU A 73 -4.86 20.28 -6.38
N PRO A 74 -4.96 21.14 -5.36
CA PRO A 74 -3.80 21.84 -4.80
C PRO A 74 -2.79 20.81 -4.29
N GLY A 75 -1.49 20.99 -4.55
CA GLY A 75 -0.43 20.00 -4.27
C GLY A 75 -0.35 19.48 -2.82
N ILE A 76 -1.05 20.09 -1.86
CA ILE A 76 -1.19 19.60 -0.48
C ILE A 76 -2.03 18.31 -0.38
N TRP A 77 -2.98 18.08 -1.29
CA TRP A 77 -3.84 16.90 -1.29
C TRP A 77 -3.24 15.70 -2.01
N TRP A 78 -2.27 15.94 -2.91
CA TRP A 78 -1.81 14.94 -3.89
C TRP A 78 -1.20 13.70 -3.24
N GLY A 79 -0.21 13.87 -2.34
CA GLY A 79 0.47 12.75 -1.69
C GLY A 79 -0.48 11.85 -0.89
N PRO A 80 -1.26 12.40 0.07
CA PRO A 80 -2.22 11.61 0.83
C PRO A 80 -3.30 10.95 -0.03
N ALA A 81 -3.84 11.64 -1.04
CA ALA A 81 -4.88 11.08 -1.90
C ALA A 81 -4.36 9.93 -2.77
N ALA A 82 -3.12 10.01 -3.27
CA ALA A 82 -2.50 8.92 -4.01
C ALA A 82 -2.33 7.65 -3.14
N CYS A 83 -1.88 7.82 -1.89
CA CYS A 83 -1.82 6.71 -0.92
C CYS A 83 -3.21 6.10 -0.66
N GLY A 84 -4.23 6.94 -0.43
CA GLY A 84 -5.60 6.47 -0.19
C GLY A 84 -6.20 5.71 -1.38
N ALA A 85 -5.94 6.19 -2.60
CA ALA A 85 -6.35 5.49 -3.82
C ALA A 85 -5.66 4.13 -3.94
N ALA A 86 -4.33 4.06 -3.76
CA ALA A 86 -3.59 2.80 -3.82
C ALA A 86 -4.08 1.78 -2.78
N CYS A 87 -4.30 2.21 -1.53
CA CYS A 87 -4.88 1.38 -0.48
C CYS A 87 -6.28 0.88 -0.86
N THR A 88 -7.11 1.73 -1.46
CA THR A 88 -8.47 1.37 -1.88
C THR A 88 -8.45 0.31 -2.99
N VAL A 89 -7.59 0.46 -4.01
CA VAL A 89 -7.46 -0.54 -5.08
C VAL A 89 -6.97 -1.86 -4.50
N ALA A 90 -5.95 -1.85 -3.63
CA ALA A 90 -5.47 -3.06 -2.97
C ALA A 90 -6.57 -3.76 -2.14
N LEU A 91 -7.36 -3.01 -1.38
CA LEU A 91 -8.50 -3.55 -0.63
C LEU A 91 -9.54 -4.19 -1.56
N LEU A 92 -9.88 -3.55 -2.68
CA LEU A 92 -10.82 -4.10 -3.66
C LEU A 92 -10.27 -5.36 -4.34
N SER A 93 -8.99 -5.40 -4.69
CA SER A 93 -8.35 -6.58 -5.29
C SER A 93 -8.34 -7.78 -4.34
N ILE A 94 -8.05 -7.56 -3.06
CA ILE A 94 -8.08 -8.62 -2.04
C ILE A 94 -9.52 -9.05 -1.73
N ALA A 95 -10.46 -8.12 -1.73
CA ALA A 95 -11.88 -8.42 -1.46
C ALA A 95 -12.59 -9.10 -2.62
N ALA A 96 -12.15 -8.90 -3.88
CA ALA A 96 -12.78 -9.46 -5.07
C ALA A 96 -13.05 -10.98 -4.98
N PRO A 97 -12.07 -11.86 -4.66
CA PRO A 97 -12.33 -13.29 -4.53
C PRO A 97 -13.20 -13.67 -3.33
N VAL A 98 -13.28 -12.82 -2.31
CA VAL A 98 -14.11 -13.04 -1.11
C VAL A 98 -15.57 -12.60 -1.32
N LEU A 99 -15.77 -11.62 -2.20
CA LEU A 99 -17.10 -11.18 -2.63
C LEU A 99 -17.74 -12.16 -3.61
N ASP A 100 -16.93 -12.84 -4.42
CA ASP A 100 -17.39 -13.91 -5.31
C ASP A 100 -17.67 -15.19 -4.50
N ARG A 101 -18.93 -15.35 -4.11
CA ARG A 101 -19.42 -16.50 -3.31
C ARG A 101 -19.47 -17.83 -4.09
N GLY A 102 -18.89 -17.90 -5.29
CA GLY A 102 -19.02 -19.03 -6.22
C GLY A 102 -18.59 -20.40 -5.68
N HIS A 103 -17.81 -20.46 -4.60
CA HIS A 103 -17.31 -21.70 -3.98
C HIS A 103 -17.75 -21.86 -2.51
N ALA A 104 -18.89 -21.28 -2.13
CA ALA A 104 -19.43 -21.42 -0.78
C ALA A 104 -19.64 -22.91 -0.44
N MET A 105 -18.83 -23.44 0.49
CA MET A 105 -19.02 -24.76 1.09
C MET A 105 -20.30 -24.71 1.95
N PRO A 106 -21.38 -25.43 1.59
CA PRO A 106 -22.64 -25.42 2.35
C PRO A 106 -22.46 -25.86 3.81
N ASP A 107 -21.42 -26.65 4.08
CA ASP A 107 -21.18 -27.33 5.35
C ASP A 107 -20.40 -26.49 6.38
N ASN A 108 -20.03 -25.24 6.07
CA ASN A 108 -19.28 -24.38 7.01
C ASN A 108 -19.95 -23.00 7.23
N PRO A 109 -21.02 -22.93 8.05
CA PRO A 109 -21.83 -21.73 8.21
C PRO A 109 -21.08 -20.53 8.82
N THR A 110 -19.93 -20.73 9.46
CA THR A 110 -19.15 -19.64 10.10
C THR A 110 -18.29 -18.83 9.12
N VAL A 111 -17.98 -19.35 7.92
CA VAL A 111 -17.14 -18.62 6.93
C VAL A 111 -17.95 -17.62 6.11
N LEU A 112 -19.27 -17.84 5.97
CA LEU A 112 -20.14 -17.05 5.10
C LEU A 112 -21.04 -16.03 5.82
N ASP A 113 -21.11 -16.08 7.16
CA ASP A 113 -21.98 -15.18 7.95
C ASP A 113 -21.37 -13.77 8.15
N ARG A 114 -20.11 -13.57 7.75
CA ARG A 114 -19.48 -12.25 7.82
C ARG A 114 -19.91 -11.39 6.65
N ASN A 115 -20.48 -10.22 6.94
CA ASN A 115 -20.82 -9.24 5.91
C ASN A 115 -19.54 -8.59 5.34
N TYR A 116 -18.85 -9.30 4.44
CA TYR A 116 -17.64 -8.84 3.76
C TYR A 116 -17.82 -7.52 3.01
N PRO A 117 -18.97 -7.24 2.33
CA PRO A 117 -19.25 -5.92 1.80
C PRO A 117 -19.19 -4.81 2.85
N LEU A 118 -19.76 -5.05 4.03
CA LEU A 118 -19.75 -4.08 5.13
C LEU A 118 -18.34 -3.88 5.71
N GLY A 119 -17.57 -4.96 5.85
CA GLY A 119 -16.16 -4.89 6.26
C GLY A 119 -15.28 -4.12 5.27
N LEU A 120 -15.47 -4.35 3.97
CA LEU A 120 -14.78 -3.62 2.90
C LEU A 120 -15.16 -2.14 2.91
N ALA A 121 -16.46 -1.82 3.00
CA ALA A 121 -16.93 -0.45 3.08
C ALA A 121 -16.33 0.28 4.29
N ALA A 122 -16.32 -0.36 5.46
CA ALA A 122 -15.70 0.19 6.67
C ALA A 122 -14.19 0.44 6.46
N ALA A 123 -13.47 -0.51 5.87
CA ALA A 123 -12.04 -0.34 5.60
C ALA A 123 -11.75 0.84 4.65
N VAL A 124 -12.53 0.98 3.56
CA VAL A 124 -12.41 2.11 2.63
C VAL A 124 -12.72 3.43 3.34
N VAL A 125 -13.77 3.50 4.16
CA VAL A 125 -14.10 4.69 4.97
C VAL A 125 -12.93 5.07 5.88
N VAL A 126 -12.33 4.10 6.58
CA VAL A 126 -11.16 4.35 7.45
C VAL A 126 -9.97 4.90 6.66
N VAL A 127 -9.66 4.32 5.49
CA VAL A 127 -8.59 4.81 4.61
C VAL A 127 -8.80 6.29 4.26
N TRP A 128 -10.01 6.65 3.80
CA TRP A 128 -10.29 8.02 3.40
C TRP A 128 -10.39 9.00 4.57
N ALA A 129 -10.80 8.53 5.76
CA ALA A 129 -10.71 9.32 6.99
C ALA A 129 -9.26 9.67 7.32
N LEU A 130 -8.34 8.70 7.22
CA LEU A 130 -6.91 8.93 7.45
C LEU A 130 -6.30 9.89 6.41
N VAL A 131 -6.70 9.79 5.14
CA VAL A 131 -6.33 10.76 4.10
C VAL A 131 -6.78 12.17 4.50
N GLY A 132 -8.02 12.33 4.94
CA GLY A 132 -8.56 13.61 5.41
C GLY A 132 -7.75 14.19 6.58
N VAL A 133 -7.42 13.36 7.58
CA VAL A 133 -6.56 13.75 8.71
C VAL A 133 -5.17 14.19 8.24
N ALA A 134 -4.54 13.44 7.34
CA ALA A 134 -3.22 13.77 6.80
C ALA A 134 -3.23 15.11 6.03
N VAL A 135 -4.28 15.40 5.27
CA VAL A 135 -4.44 16.69 4.57
C VAL A 135 -4.66 17.83 5.58
N ALA A 136 -5.47 17.62 6.61
CA ALA A 136 -5.72 18.60 7.66
C ALA A 136 -4.42 18.94 8.43
N ALA A 137 -3.63 17.93 8.79
CA ALA A 137 -2.33 18.11 9.44
C ALA A 137 -1.38 18.95 8.56
N ARG A 138 -1.24 18.59 7.27
CA ARG A 138 -0.39 19.35 6.33
C ARG A 138 -0.85 20.80 6.17
N ARG A 139 -2.16 21.07 6.17
CA ARG A 139 -2.71 22.43 6.13
C ARG A 139 -2.37 23.21 7.40
N ALA A 140 -2.43 22.58 8.57
CA ALA A 140 -2.08 23.21 9.84
C ALA A 140 -0.58 23.60 9.89
N ASP A 141 0.31 22.72 9.41
CA ASP A 141 1.75 22.99 9.37
C ASP A 141 2.12 24.14 8.42
N ARG A 142 1.46 24.23 7.26
CA ARG A 142 1.64 25.37 6.34
C ARG A 142 1.14 26.69 6.92
N ARG A 143 0.06 26.68 7.72
CA ARG A 143 -0.43 27.89 8.41
C ARG A 143 0.56 28.36 9.47
N LYS A 144 1.19 27.45 10.22
CA LYS A 144 2.22 27.78 11.22
C LYS A 144 3.46 28.39 10.58
N THR A 145 3.94 27.83 9.48
CA THR A 145 5.14 28.30 8.76
C THR A 145 4.94 29.62 8.00
N ARG A 146 3.70 29.99 7.63
CA ARG A 146 3.39 31.29 7.00
C ARG A 146 3.19 32.43 8.01
N ARG A 147 3.27 32.14 9.32
CA ARG A 147 3.19 33.12 10.41
C ARG A 147 4.57 33.37 11.03
N PRO A 148 5.49 34.02 10.30
CA PRO A 148 6.44 34.93 10.93
C PRO A 148 6.47 36.29 10.21
N GLU A 149 6.64 37.38 10.97
CA GLU A 149 7.02 38.71 10.48
C GLU A 149 5.91 39.72 10.08
N LEU A 150 4.91 39.93 10.95
CA LEU A 150 4.01 41.12 10.84
C LEU A 150 4.01 42.02 12.08
N THR A 151 4.97 41.86 12.98
CA THR A 151 5.11 42.73 14.16
C THR A 151 6.57 43.11 14.40
N THR A 152 7.11 43.94 13.52
CA THR A 152 8.12 44.92 13.94
C THR A 152 7.51 46.30 13.72
N PRO A 153 7.00 46.97 14.76
CA PRO A 153 6.58 48.36 14.61
C PRO A 153 7.83 49.17 14.33
N ARG A 154 8.00 49.63 13.09
CA ARG A 154 9.07 50.54 12.72
C ARG A 154 8.76 51.88 13.38
N ARG A 155 9.30 52.07 14.58
CA ARG A 155 9.29 53.31 15.34
C ARG A 155 10.47 54.16 14.84
N THR A 156 10.18 55.22 14.11
CA THR A 156 11.10 56.35 13.82
C THR A 156 10.21 57.59 13.85
N SER A 157 10.16 58.33 14.97
CA SER A 157 11.05 59.43 15.35
C SER A 157 11.01 60.58 14.36
#